data_AF-A0AAW2MJ68-F1
#
_entry.id   AF-A0AAW2MJ68-F1
#
_cell.length_a   1.000
_cell.length_b   1.000
_cell.length_c   1.000
_cell.angle_alpha   90.00
_cell.angle_beta   90.00
_cell.angle_gamma   90.00
#
_symmetry.space_group_name_H-M   'P 1'
#
loop_
_entity.id
_entity.type
_entity.pdbx_description
1 polymer ?
#
loop_
_entity_poly.entity_id
_entity_poly.type
_entity_poly.pdbx_seq_one_letter_code
_entity_poly.pdbx_strand_id
1 'polypeptide(L)'
;MALLQLQPFLSDISLSKTPNFSQFHKLSKKPSTLLFAQQNLLKSCNQLKKNWQKLSAVAEEISAGAQDEGDQSVIQEEVIGQKETASYNWTEEWYPLYLTKNVPDDAPLGLTVFDKQVVLYRDGNGVLRCYEDRCPHRLAKLSEGQLFDGRLECLYHGWQFDGNGKCVKIPQLPTGAKIPKSACVKTYEIRDSQGVIWIWMSHKKPPNPDKLPRFEIFDRPGCQDTSTIHELPYDHSILLENLMDPAHVPISHDRTDFSVKREDAAALFFEVTERTDRGFAGQWVEK
;
A
#
# COMPACT_ATOMS: atom_id res chain seq x y z
N MET A 1 23.53 25.34 -15.82
CA MET A 1 23.08 26.74 -15.75
C MET A 1 21.57 26.72 -15.90
N ALA A 2 20.71 27.13 -14.98
CA ALA A 2 20.86 27.85 -13.73
C ALA A 2 19.89 27.24 -12.68
N LEU A 3 20.32 27.27 -11.42
CA LEU A 3 19.59 26.85 -10.21
C LEU A 3 18.62 27.95 -9.76
N LEU A 4 17.50 27.55 -9.15
CA LEU A 4 16.75 28.39 -8.21
C LEU A 4 16.26 27.53 -7.04
N GLN A 5 17.01 27.60 -5.94
CA GLN A 5 16.62 27.17 -4.60
C GLN A 5 15.81 28.30 -3.95
N LEU A 6 14.73 27.97 -3.26
CA LEU A 6 14.02 28.87 -2.35
C LEU A 6 14.38 28.47 -0.91
N GLN A 7 15.01 29.39 -0.18
CA GLN A 7 15.02 29.40 1.28
C GLN A 7 14.11 30.53 1.79
N PRO A 8 13.47 30.38 2.96
CA PRO A 8 12.60 31.38 3.55
C PRO A 8 13.38 32.43 4.36
N PHE A 9 12.93 33.68 4.24
CA PHE A 9 13.37 34.83 5.02
C PHE A 9 12.89 34.74 6.48
N LEU A 10 13.82 34.81 7.43
CA LEU A 10 13.59 35.35 8.77
C LEU A 10 14.68 36.40 9.04
N SER A 11 14.26 37.58 9.48
CA SER A 11 15.09 38.77 9.63
C SER A 11 15.81 38.79 10.98
N ASP A 12 17.13 38.95 10.93
CA ASP A 12 18.00 39.15 12.09
C ASP A 12 18.00 40.61 12.56
N ILE A 13 17.84 40.81 13.86
CA ILE A 13 18.35 41.98 14.59
C ILE A 13 19.71 41.58 15.17
N SER A 14 20.76 42.22 14.65
CA SER A 14 22.15 42.13 15.11
C SER A 14 22.30 42.55 16.57
N LEU A 15 23.11 41.82 17.34
CA LEU A 15 24.15 42.41 18.20
C LEU A 15 25.19 41.36 18.63
N SER A 16 26.43 41.75 18.39
CA SER A 16 27.71 41.08 18.65
C SER A 16 27.98 40.72 20.13
N LYS A 17 28.62 39.56 20.35
CA LYS A 17 29.89 39.34 21.10
C LYS A 17 29.94 37.93 21.71
N THR A 18 31.02 37.21 21.46
CA THR A 18 31.43 36.01 22.21
C THR A 18 31.87 36.40 23.63
N PRO A 19 31.74 35.49 24.62
CA PRO A 19 32.91 34.66 24.93
C PRO A 19 32.61 33.21 25.36
N ASN A 20 33.66 32.41 25.19
CA ASN A 20 33.92 31.10 25.78
C ASN A 20 33.74 31.11 27.31
N PHE A 21 33.15 30.07 27.92
CA PHE A 21 33.53 29.63 29.27
C PHE A 21 33.13 28.16 29.51
N SER A 22 34.14 27.39 29.90
CA SER A 22 34.08 26.06 30.47
C SER A 22 33.70 26.13 31.96
N GLN A 23 33.30 24.98 32.50
CA GLN A 23 33.26 24.55 33.91
C GLN A 23 31.93 24.59 34.71
N PHE A 24 31.50 23.35 35.04
CA PHE A 24 30.90 22.83 36.29
C PHE A 24 29.65 23.49 36.89
N HIS A 25 28.56 22.70 37.01
CA HIS A 25 28.14 22.19 38.32
C HIS A 25 27.16 21.00 38.20
N LYS A 26 27.50 19.93 38.94
CA LYS A 26 26.67 18.75 39.23
C LYS A 26 25.38 19.17 39.94
N LEU A 27 24.22 18.68 39.49
CA LEU A 27 23.09 18.38 40.39
C LEU A 27 22.38 17.10 39.94
N SER A 28 22.61 16.05 40.73
CA SER A 28 21.93 14.77 40.75
C SER A 28 20.51 14.94 41.32
N LYS A 29 19.50 14.40 40.63
CA LYS A 29 18.24 13.98 41.27
C LYS A 29 17.77 12.65 40.67
N LYS A 30 17.65 11.66 41.55
CA LYS A 30 17.20 10.28 41.35
C LYS A 30 15.69 10.19 41.09
N PRO A 31 15.20 9.06 40.55
CA PRO A 31 13.82 8.91 40.08
C PRO A 31 12.87 8.60 41.24
N SER A 32 11.66 9.18 41.21
CA SER A 32 10.59 8.85 42.16
C SER A 32 9.64 7.80 41.57
N THR A 33 9.59 6.68 42.28
CA THR A 33 8.64 5.58 42.20
C THR A 33 7.20 6.06 42.41
N LEU A 34 6.29 5.69 41.52
CA LEU A 34 4.86 5.56 41.82
C LEU A 34 4.36 4.24 41.25
N LEU A 35 3.98 3.35 42.16
CA LEU A 35 3.43 2.01 41.96
C LEU A 35 2.11 1.97 42.75
N PHE A 36 1.12 1.22 42.23
CA PHE A 36 -0.27 1.03 42.72
C PHE A 36 -1.23 2.16 42.37
N ALA A 37 -2.44 1.97 41.82
CA ALA A 37 -3.31 0.82 41.48
C ALA A 37 -4.29 1.37 40.39
N GLN A 38 -4.99 0.66 39.50
CA GLN A 38 -5.88 -0.51 39.56
C GLN A 38 -6.04 -0.95 38.08
N GLN A 39 -5.64 -2.14 37.67
CA GLN A 39 -6.55 -3.29 37.51
C GLN A 39 -8.04 -2.90 37.46
N ASN A 40 -8.54 -2.47 36.29
CA ASN A 40 -9.94 -2.66 35.84
C ASN A 40 -10.20 -2.24 34.37
N LEU A 41 -9.31 -2.58 33.43
CA LEU A 41 -9.54 -2.36 31.98
C LEU A 41 -9.32 -3.62 31.11
N LEU A 42 -9.35 -4.82 31.72
CA LEU A 42 -9.15 -6.10 31.00
C LEU A 42 -10.34 -7.06 31.10
N LYS A 43 -11.52 -6.61 31.55
CA LYS A 43 -12.73 -7.46 31.63
C LYS A 43 -13.87 -7.09 30.67
N SER A 44 -13.65 -6.18 29.72
CA SER A 44 -14.65 -5.87 28.67
C SER A 44 -14.25 -6.34 27.26
N CYS A 45 -12.99 -6.72 27.02
CA CYS A 45 -12.52 -7.08 25.66
C CYS A 45 -12.87 -8.52 25.21
N ASN A 46 -13.45 -9.36 26.08
CA ASN A 46 -13.81 -10.75 25.76
C ASN A 46 -15.29 -10.96 25.36
N GLN A 47 -16.10 -9.90 25.28
CA GLN A 47 -17.50 -9.97 24.80
C GLN A 47 -17.70 -9.38 23.39
N LEU A 48 -16.66 -8.84 22.75
CA LEU A 48 -16.73 -8.26 21.40
C LEU A 48 -16.18 -9.17 20.28
N LYS A 49 -15.98 -10.46 20.55
CA LYS A 49 -15.42 -11.45 19.59
C LYS A 49 -16.42 -12.39 18.92
N LYS A 50 -17.72 -12.12 19.02
CA LYS A 50 -18.75 -12.85 18.26
C LYS A 50 -19.73 -11.85 17.65
N ASN A 51 -19.48 -11.51 16.38
CA ASN A 51 -20.44 -11.02 15.36
C ASN A 51 -19.74 -10.17 14.27
N TRP A 52 -18.56 -10.60 13.79
CA TRP A 52 -17.93 -10.04 12.59
C TRP A 52 -18.35 -10.82 11.34
N GLN A 53 -19.66 -11.03 11.17
CA GLN A 53 -20.23 -11.51 9.92
C GLN A 53 -21.37 -10.58 9.52
N LYS A 54 -21.21 -9.97 8.34
CA LYS A 54 -22.05 -8.94 7.69
C LYS A 54 -21.90 -7.53 8.25
N LEU A 55 -20.86 -6.83 7.81
CA LEU A 55 -20.94 -5.39 7.61
C LEU A 55 -21.62 -5.17 6.25
N SER A 56 -22.91 -4.90 6.28
CA SER A 56 -23.61 -4.18 5.21
C SER A 56 -23.77 -2.75 5.69
N ALA A 57 -23.47 -1.76 4.84
CA ALA A 57 -23.76 -0.36 5.15
C ALA A 57 -25.26 -0.22 5.45
N VAL A 58 -25.59 0.15 6.69
CA VAL A 58 -26.94 0.51 7.09
C VAL A 58 -26.99 2.03 7.02
N ALA A 59 -27.70 2.56 6.02
CA ALA A 59 -28.14 3.94 6.08
C ALA A 59 -29.33 3.98 7.05
N GLU A 60 -29.23 4.78 8.13
CA GLU A 60 -30.33 5.01 9.05
C GLU A 60 -31.45 5.80 8.35
N GLU A 61 -32.69 5.32 8.47
CA GLU A 61 -33.87 6.04 8.01
C GLU A 61 -34.11 7.28 8.88
N ILE A 62 -33.91 8.46 8.29
CA ILE A 62 -34.39 9.71 8.87
C ILE A 62 -35.91 9.74 8.69
N SER A 63 -36.66 9.66 9.79
CA SER A 63 -38.11 9.87 9.75
C SER A 63 -38.42 11.33 9.41
N ALA A 64 -38.77 11.60 8.16
CA ALA A 64 -39.23 12.91 7.72
C ALA A 64 -40.71 13.11 8.09
N GLY A 65 -40.95 14.03 9.02
CA GLY A 65 -42.27 14.62 9.23
C GLY A 65 -42.20 16.12 8.94
N ALA A 66 -42.53 16.52 7.71
CA ALA A 66 -43.18 17.79 7.36
C ALA A 66 -43.21 17.94 5.83
N GLN A 67 -44.37 18.38 5.34
CA GLN A 67 -44.75 18.52 3.94
C GLN A 67 -44.01 19.69 3.28
N ASP A 68 -43.54 19.49 2.05
CA ASP A 68 -43.46 20.57 1.06
C ASP A 68 -43.70 19.98 -0.35
N GLU A 69 -44.64 20.56 -1.08
CA GLU A 69 -45.07 20.12 -2.40
C GLU A 69 -44.19 20.74 -3.48
N GLY A 70 -43.42 19.93 -4.21
CA GLY A 70 -42.73 20.39 -5.40
C GLY A 70 -41.65 19.43 -5.89
N ASP A 71 -41.81 18.96 -7.13
CA ASP A 71 -40.86 18.20 -7.94
C ASP A 71 -40.75 16.68 -7.66
N GLN A 72 -41.82 15.96 -8.02
CA GLN A 72 -41.76 14.52 -8.28
C GLN A 72 -41.20 14.28 -9.69
N SER A 73 -39.87 14.30 -9.85
CA SER A 73 -39.25 13.70 -11.02
C SER A 73 -37.99 12.91 -10.65
N VAL A 74 -38.13 11.58 -10.79
CA VAL A 74 -37.08 10.56 -10.90
C VAL A 74 -36.30 10.21 -9.62
N ILE A 75 -36.97 9.53 -8.68
CA ILE A 75 -36.32 8.44 -7.94
C ILE A 75 -37.05 7.17 -8.34
N GLN A 76 -36.51 6.44 -9.32
CA GLN A 76 -36.98 5.09 -9.60
C GLN A 76 -36.57 4.23 -8.41
N GLU A 77 -37.54 3.56 -7.77
CA GLU A 77 -37.26 2.52 -6.78
C GLU A 77 -36.31 1.50 -7.40
N GLU A 78 -35.10 1.36 -6.85
CA GLU A 78 -34.19 0.29 -7.24
C GLU A 78 -34.89 -1.04 -6.96
N VAL A 79 -35.33 -1.71 -8.03
CA VAL A 79 -35.80 -3.09 -7.96
C VAL A 79 -34.63 -3.92 -7.47
N ILE A 80 -34.70 -4.37 -6.22
CA ILE A 80 -33.73 -5.28 -5.61
C ILE A 80 -33.88 -6.64 -6.30
N GLY A 81 -33.33 -6.75 -7.50
CA GLY A 81 -33.10 -8.03 -8.18
C GLY A 81 -32.18 -8.89 -7.32
N GLN A 82 -32.33 -10.21 -7.41
CA GLN A 82 -31.49 -11.17 -6.69
C GLN A 82 -30.01 -10.83 -6.91
N LYS A 83 -29.34 -10.38 -5.84
CA LYS A 83 -27.94 -10.01 -5.85
C LYS A 83 -27.13 -11.30 -6.01
N GLU A 84 -26.83 -11.70 -7.25
CA GLU A 84 -25.80 -12.71 -7.52
C GLU A 84 -24.48 -12.15 -7.00
N THR A 85 -24.13 -12.50 -5.77
CA THR A 85 -22.82 -12.17 -5.22
C THR A 85 -21.81 -13.09 -5.87
N ALA A 86 -21.17 -12.63 -6.94
CA ALA A 86 -20.01 -13.30 -7.51
C ALA A 86 -18.96 -13.49 -6.41
N SER A 87 -18.44 -14.71 -6.27
CA SER A 87 -17.39 -15.02 -5.31
C SER A 87 -16.06 -14.44 -5.79
N TYR A 88 -15.71 -13.24 -5.33
CA TYR A 88 -14.44 -12.59 -5.66
C TYR A 88 -13.34 -12.96 -4.66
N ASN A 89 -12.18 -13.38 -5.18
CA ASN A 89 -10.99 -13.64 -4.37
C ASN A 89 -9.88 -12.65 -4.71
N TRP A 90 -9.73 -11.63 -3.87
CA TRP A 90 -8.72 -10.58 -3.97
C TRP A 90 -7.27 -11.08 -3.87
N THR A 91 -7.01 -12.34 -3.54
CA THR A 91 -5.64 -12.89 -3.62
C THR A 91 -5.33 -13.49 -5.00
N GLU A 92 -6.34 -13.68 -5.85
CA GLU A 92 -6.25 -14.25 -7.21
C GLU A 92 -6.30 -13.15 -8.30
N GLU A 93 -5.66 -12.01 -8.01
CA GLU A 93 -5.50 -10.86 -8.89
C GLU A 93 -4.05 -10.34 -8.84
N TRP A 94 -3.68 -9.53 -9.83
CA TRP A 94 -2.40 -8.83 -9.86
C TRP A 94 -2.50 -7.46 -9.16
N TYR A 95 -1.61 -7.22 -8.21
CA TYR A 95 -1.51 -5.93 -7.52
C TYR A 95 -0.19 -5.26 -7.83
N PRO A 96 -0.17 -3.92 -8.05
CA PRO A 96 1.08 -3.19 -8.17
C PRO A 96 1.82 -3.24 -6.83
N LEU A 97 3.06 -3.71 -6.86
CA LEU A 97 3.91 -3.88 -5.69
C LEU A 97 4.88 -2.71 -5.54
N TYR A 98 5.64 -2.42 -6.60
CA TYR A 98 6.69 -1.40 -6.56
C TYR A 98 7.12 -0.97 -7.97
N LEU A 99 7.83 0.15 -8.09
CA LEU A 99 8.42 0.56 -9.36
C LEU A 99 9.74 -0.18 -9.60
N THR A 100 9.89 -0.78 -10.79
CA THR A 100 11.07 -1.56 -11.16
C THR A 100 12.36 -0.76 -11.02
N LYS A 101 12.34 0.51 -11.45
CA LYS A 101 13.49 1.42 -11.42
C LYS A 101 13.94 1.82 -9.99
N ASN A 102 13.07 1.62 -9.00
CA ASN A 102 13.35 2.00 -7.61
C ASN A 102 13.81 0.81 -6.75
N VAL A 103 13.84 -0.42 -7.30
CA VAL A 103 14.33 -1.59 -6.56
C VAL A 103 15.85 -1.47 -6.38
N PRO A 104 16.37 -1.56 -5.13
CA PRO A 104 17.82 -1.55 -4.90
C PRO A 104 18.51 -2.73 -5.60
N ASP A 105 19.69 -2.47 -6.17
CA ASP A 105 20.45 -3.50 -6.88
C ASP A 105 21.25 -4.42 -5.93
N ASP A 106 21.58 -3.94 -4.73
CA ASP A 106 22.50 -4.58 -3.79
C ASP A 106 21.87 -4.91 -2.42
N ALA A 107 20.58 -4.62 -2.23
CA ALA A 107 19.88 -4.82 -0.98
C ALA A 107 18.47 -5.41 -1.17
N PRO A 108 18.01 -6.26 -0.24
CA PRO A 108 16.61 -6.65 -0.20
C PRO A 108 15.72 -5.48 0.24
N LEU A 109 14.51 -5.42 -0.33
CA LEU A 109 13.49 -4.42 -0.03
C LEU A 109 12.29 -5.10 0.65
N GLY A 110 12.01 -4.73 1.89
CA GLY A 110 10.83 -5.18 2.62
C GLY A 110 9.58 -4.37 2.23
N LEU A 111 8.48 -5.06 1.92
CA LEU A 111 7.20 -4.48 1.55
C LEU A 111 6.05 -5.20 2.28
N THR A 112 4.87 -4.60 2.29
CA THR A 112 3.66 -5.22 2.88
C THR A 112 2.50 -5.20 1.90
N VAL A 113 1.85 -6.34 1.72
CA VAL A 113 0.66 -6.50 0.87
C VAL A 113 -0.38 -7.28 1.67
N PHE A 114 -1.56 -6.70 1.90
CA PHE A 114 -2.64 -7.33 2.68
C PHE A 114 -2.19 -7.87 4.05
N ASP A 115 -1.46 -7.04 4.79
CA ASP A 115 -0.84 -7.38 6.09
C ASP A 115 0.16 -8.56 6.04
N LYS A 116 0.59 -8.97 4.83
CA LYS A 116 1.67 -9.95 4.63
C LYS A 116 2.96 -9.23 4.27
N GLN A 117 4.00 -9.51 5.04
CA GLN A 117 5.34 -8.99 4.78
C GLN A 117 5.99 -9.82 3.69
N VAL A 118 6.50 -9.15 2.67
CA VAL A 118 7.23 -9.74 1.55
C VAL A 118 8.57 -9.04 1.37
N VAL A 119 9.53 -9.75 0.79
CA VAL A 119 10.85 -9.21 0.47
C VAL A 119 11.10 -9.33 -1.01
N LEU A 120 11.38 -8.20 -1.65
CA LEU A 120 11.69 -8.07 -3.07
C LEU A 120 13.19 -7.80 -3.23
N TYR A 121 13.86 -8.49 -4.16
CA TYR A 121 15.28 -8.25 -4.44
C TYR A 121 15.67 -8.74 -5.83
N ARG A 122 16.86 -8.33 -6.31
CA ARG A 122 17.48 -8.88 -7.54
C ARG A 122 18.48 -9.96 -7.17
N ASP A 123 18.34 -11.16 -7.73
CA ASP A 123 19.34 -12.22 -7.55
C ASP A 123 20.63 -11.92 -8.34
N GLY A 124 21.65 -12.78 -8.19
CA GLY A 124 22.94 -12.60 -8.88
C GLY A 124 22.89 -12.67 -10.40
N ASN A 125 21.76 -13.07 -10.98
CA ASN A 125 21.52 -13.04 -12.43
C ASN A 125 20.70 -11.79 -12.84
N GLY A 126 20.44 -10.87 -11.92
CA GLY A 126 19.60 -9.69 -12.11
C GLY A 126 18.10 -9.98 -12.14
N VAL A 127 17.69 -11.22 -11.84
CA VAL A 127 16.27 -11.62 -11.87
C VAL A 127 15.59 -11.18 -10.59
N LEU A 128 14.46 -10.48 -10.71
CA LEU A 128 13.64 -10.10 -9.58
C LEU A 128 13.04 -11.34 -8.90
N ARG A 129 13.12 -11.37 -7.56
CA ARG A 129 12.60 -12.42 -6.69
C ARG A 129 11.76 -11.82 -5.59
N CYS A 130 10.68 -12.49 -5.21
CA CYS A 130 9.83 -12.07 -4.11
C CYS A 130 9.54 -13.24 -3.17
N TYR A 131 9.89 -13.11 -1.90
CA TYR A 131 9.63 -14.11 -0.86
C TYR A 131 8.69 -13.57 0.21
N GLU A 132 8.10 -14.47 0.98
CA GLU A 132 7.62 -14.11 2.32
C GLU A 132 8.81 -13.62 3.14
N ASP A 133 8.63 -12.48 3.81
CA ASP A 133 9.68 -11.83 4.60
C ASP A 133 9.88 -12.51 5.96
N ARG A 134 10.16 -13.81 5.93
CA ARG A 134 10.21 -14.67 7.11
C ARG A 134 11.12 -15.86 6.87
N CYS A 135 12.26 -15.88 7.56
CA CYS A 135 13.18 -17.01 7.51
C CYS A 135 12.52 -18.27 8.12
N PRO A 136 12.50 -19.43 7.45
CA PRO A 136 11.90 -20.66 7.97
C PRO A 136 12.61 -21.24 9.19
N HIS A 137 13.83 -20.76 9.50
CA HIS A 137 14.58 -21.21 10.67
C HIS A 137 14.00 -20.65 11.98
N ARG A 138 13.98 -19.33 12.14
CA ARG A 138 13.57 -18.62 13.37
C ARG A 138 12.79 -17.33 13.10
N LEU A 139 12.15 -17.25 11.94
CA LEU A 139 11.19 -16.20 11.58
C LEU A 139 11.80 -14.78 11.51
N ALA A 140 13.12 -14.66 11.48
CA ALA A 140 13.80 -13.39 11.24
C ALA A 140 13.37 -12.82 9.89
N LYS A 141 13.26 -11.49 9.82
CA LYS A 141 13.00 -10.78 8.58
C LYS A 141 14.17 -10.97 7.62
N LEU A 142 13.86 -11.33 6.39
CA LEU A 142 14.83 -11.51 5.31
C LEU A 142 15.10 -10.18 4.59
N SER A 143 14.20 -9.20 4.70
CA SER A 143 14.38 -7.82 4.24
C SER A 143 15.45 -7.06 5.02
N GLU A 144 15.73 -7.49 6.26
CA GLU A 144 16.90 -7.06 7.05
C GLU A 144 18.13 -7.92 6.75
N GLY A 145 18.06 -8.73 5.69
CA GLY A 145 19.11 -9.62 5.20
C GLY A 145 20.18 -8.89 4.38
N GLN A 146 20.95 -9.67 3.62
CA GLN A 146 21.86 -9.15 2.60
C GLN A 146 21.85 -10.01 1.35
N LEU A 147 22.33 -9.46 0.24
CA LEU A 147 22.66 -10.23 -0.94
C LEU A 147 24.09 -10.74 -0.84
N PHE A 148 24.25 -12.07 -0.81
CA PHE A 148 25.54 -12.73 -0.72
C PHE A 148 25.62 -13.83 -1.77
N ASP A 149 26.69 -13.83 -2.58
CA ASP A 149 26.83 -14.74 -3.73
C ASP A 149 25.59 -14.78 -4.64
N GLY A 150 24.96 -13.62 -4.84
CA GLY A 150 23.76 -13.49 -5.67
C GLY A 150 22.48 -14.09 -5.06
N ARG A 151 22.47 -14.37 -3.76
CA ARG A 151 21.36 -15.00 -3.04
C ARG A 151 20.97 -14.18 -1.82
N LEU A 152 19.72 -14.34 -1.39
CA LEU A 152 19.26 -13.72 -0.15
C LEU A 152 19.79 -14.51 1.04
N GLU A 153 20.58 -13.83 1.89
CA GLU A 153 21.12 -14.37 3.12
C GLU A 153 20.42 -13.76 4.34
N CYS A 154 19.93 -14.63 5.23
CA CYS A 154 19.35 -14.22 6.50
C CYS A 154 20.45 -13.82 7.49
N LEU A 155 20.47 -12.56 7.93
CA LEU A 155 21.48 -12.06 8.89
C LEU A 155 21.39 -12.68 10.28
N TYR A 156 20.34 -13.45 10.62
CA TYR A 156 20.30 -14.10 11.93
C TYR A 156 21.31 -15.24 12.06
N HIS A 157 21.44 -16.09 11.02
CA HIS A 157 22.33 -17.27 11.08
C HIS A 157 23.05 -17.59 9.76
N GLY A 158 22.93 -16.73 8.74
CA GLY A 158 23.58 -16.91 7.44
C GLY A 158 22.94 -17.97 6.54
N TRP A 159 21.67 -18.31 6.75
CA TRP A 159 20.97 -19.22 5.84
C TRP A 159 20.74 -18.53 4.50
N GLN A 160 21.12 -19.18 3.41
CA GLN A 160 20.97 -18.63 2.06
C GLN A 160 19.92 -19.40 1.26
N PHE A 161 19.14 -18.67 0.47
CA PHE A 161 18.05 -19.21 -0.35
C PHE A 161 18.32 -18.97 -1.84
N ASP A 162 18.07 -19.98 -2.68
CA ASP A 162 18.08 -19.80 -4.13
C ASP A 162 16.82 -19.10 -4.63
N GLY A 163 16.81 -18.72 -5.91
CA GLY A 163 15.71 -18.02 -6.59
C GLY A 163 14.31 -18.66 -6.42
N ASN A 164 14.24 -19.99 -6.20
CA ASN A 164 13.00 -20.73 -6.00
C ASN A 164 12.62 -20.89 -4.51
N GLY A 165 13.35 -20.20 -3.62
CA GLY A 165 13.13 -20.19 -2.20
C GLY A 165 13.74 -21.38 -1.44
N LYS A 166 14.47 -22.27 -2.11
CA LYS A 166 15.07 -23.43 -1.44
C LYS A 166 16.32 -22.99 -0.68
N CYS A 167 16.46 -23.42 0.57
CA CYS A 167 17.71 -23.23 1.31
C CYS A 167 18.84 -24.04 0.67
N VAL A 168 19.93 -23.36 0.34
CA VAL A 168 21.09 -23.93 -0.37
C VAL A 168 22.37 -23.89 0.46
N LYS A 169 22.39 -23.08 1.52
CA LYS A 169 23.54 -23.00 2.43
C LYS A 169 23.09 -22.75 3.86
N ILE A 170 23.60 -23.54 4.78
CA ILE A 170 23.47 -23.38 6.23
C ILE A 170 24.90 -23.42 6.79
N PRO A 171 25.48 -22.30 7.24
CA PRO A 171 26.88 -22.24 7.64
C PRO A 171 27.23 -23.20 8.80
N GLN A 172 26.26 -23.47 9.69
CA GLN A 172 26.44 -24.32 10.85
C GLN A 172 26.24 -25.82 10.55
N LEU A 173 25.87 -26.18 9.32
CA LEU A 173 25.63 -27.56 8.93
C LEU A 173 26.97 -28.23 8.54
N PRO A 174 27.34 -29.38 9.14
CA PRO A 174 28.59 -30.06 8.80
C PRO A 174 28.69 -30.42 7.31
N THR A 175 29.91 -30.42 6.77
CA THR A 175 30.17 -30.82 5.39
C THR A 175 29.60 -32.22 5.11
N GLY A 176 28.82 -32.34 4.03
CA GLY A 176 28.17 -33.60 3.62
C GLY A 176 26.83 -33.89 4.30
N ALA A 177 26.43 -33.14 5.33
CA ALA A 177 25.09 -33.25 5.88
C ALA A 177 24.05 -32.62 4.93
N LYS A 178 22.84 -33.19 4.93
CA LYS A 178 21.76 -32.77 4.03
C LYS A 178 20.97 -31.62 4.64
N ILE A 179 20.74 -30.57 3.86
CA ILE A 179 19.78 -29.51 4.21
C ILE A 179 18.37 -30.12 4.25
N PRO A 180 17.57 -29.88 5.31
CA PRO A 180 16.19 -30.36 5.38
C PRO A 180 15.36 -29.88 4.19
N LYS A 181 14.54 -30.76 3.60
CA LYS A 181 13.68 -30.38 2.45
C LYS A 181 12.64 -29.30 2.80
N SER A 182 12.29 -29.16 4.07
CA SER A 182 11.38 -28.14 4.58
C SER A 182 12.04 -26.78 4.80
N ALA A 183 13.36 -26.68 4.66
CA ALA A 183 14.08 -25.40 4.74
C ALA A 183 13.86 -24.61 3.43
N CYS A 184 12.64 -24.17 3.20
CA CYS A 184 12.29 -23.35 2.05
C CYS A 184 11.53 -22.11 2.53
N VAL A 185 11.88 -20.95 1.98
CA VAL A 185 11.05 -19.76 2.08
C VAL A 185 9.89 -19.90 1.11
N LYS A 186 8.76 -19.30 1.49
CA LYS A 186 7.62 -19.21 0.60
C LYS A 186 7.90 -18.15 -0.45
N THR A 187 7.65 -18.45 -1.73
CA THR A 187 7.87 -17.52 -2.84
C THR A 187 6.54 -16.97 -3.35
N TYR A 188 6.56 -15.72 -3.81
CA TYR A 188 5.43 -15.08 -4.49
C TYR A 188 5.77 -14.90 -5.97
N GLU A 189 4.76 -15.14 -6.81
CA GLU A 189 4.88 -14.89 -8.24
C GLU A 189 4.81 -13.39 -8.49
N ILE A 190 5.77 -12.89 -9.28
CA ILE A 190 5.85 -11.48 -9.67
C ILE A 190 6.05 -11.34 -11.17
N ARG A 191 5.61 -10.20 -11.72
CA ARG A 191 5.83 -9.83 -13.12
C ARG A 191 6.23 -8.36 -13.20
N ASP A 192 7.32 -8.09 -13.92
CA ASP A 192 7.65 -6.72 -14.32
C ASP A 192 6.91 -6.42 -15.62
N SER A 193 6.04 -5.42 -15.60
CA SER A 193 5.27 -4.97 -16.75
C SER A 193 5.17 -3.46 -16.73
N GLN A 194 5.66 -2.83 -17.80
CA GLN A 194 5.56 -1.38 -18.02
C GLN A 194 6.15 -0.54 -16.87
N GLY A 195 7.28 -1.01 -16.30
CA GLY A 195 8.00 -0.31 -15.23
C GLY A 195 7.42 -0.53 -13.82
N VAL A 196 6.37 -1.33 -13.70
CA VAL A 196 5.72 -1.70 -12.44
C VAL A 196 5.91 -3.19 -12.19
N ILE A 197 6.32 -3.53 -10.98
CA ILE A 197 6.36 -4.91 -10.50
C ILE A 197 4.98 -5.22 -9.95
N TRP A 198 4.38 -6.27 -10.47
CA TRP A 198 3.09 -6.81 -10.07
C TRP A 198 3.30 -8.07 -9.24
N ILE A 199 2.47 -8.27 -8.21
CA ILE A 199 2.50 -9.45 -7.35
C ILE A 199 1.18 -10.21 -7.39
N TRP A 200 1.26 -11.53 -7.37
CA TRP A 200 0.13 -12.44 -7.22
C TRP A 200 0.19 -13.13 -5.86
N MET A 201 -0.83 -12.92 -5.02
CA MET A 201 -0.77 -13.30 -3.59
C MET A 201 -1.30 -14.72 -3.29
N SER A 202 -1.99 -15.35 -4.24
CA SER A 202 -2.55 -16.70 -4.06
C SER A 202 -1.54 -17.78 -4.45
N HIS A 203 -1.37 -18.78 -3.58
CA HIS A 203 -0.66 -20.02 -3.91
C HIS A 203 -1.61 -21.17 -4.26
N LYS A 204 -2.93 -20.93 -4.18
CA LYS A 204 -3.95 -21.96 -4.47
C LYS A 204 -4.21 -22.08 -5.97
N LYS A 205 -4.06 -20.98 -6.70
CA LYS A 205 -4.19 -20.94 -8.16
C LYS A 205 -2.96 -20.29 -8.78
N PRO A 206 -2.50 -20.79 -9.93
CA PRO A 206 -1.43 -20.15 -10.67
C PRO A 206 -1.88 -18.74 -11.12
N PRO A 207 -0.95 -17.79 -11.26
CA PRO A 207 -1.27 -16.47 -11.77
C PRO A 207 -1.86 -16.53 -13.17
N ASN A 208 -2.94 -15.78 -13.40
CA ASN A 208 -3.53 -15.63 -14.73
C ASN A 208 -2.86 -14.44 -15.46
N PRO A 209 -2.12 -14.65 -16.56
CA PRO A 209 -1.48 -13.57 -17.31
C PRO A 209 -2.47 -12.59 -17.93
N ASP A 210 -3.68 -13.03 -18.30
CA ASP A 210 -4.69 -12.19 -18.95
C ASP A 210 -5.27 -11.12 -18.01
N LYS A 211 -5.07 -11.29 -16.70
CA LYS A 211 -5.45 -10.32 -15.68
C LYS A 211 -4.39 -9.24 -15.44
N LEU A 212 -3.19 -9.39 -15.99
CA LEU A 212 -2.10 -8.44 -15.76
C LEU A 212 -2.41 -7.14 -16.51
N PRO A 213 -2.52 -5.99 -15.83
CA PRO A 213 -2.81 -4.73 -16.52
C PRO A 213 -1.71 -4.40 -17.54
N ARG A 214 -2.15 -4.08 -18.76
CA ARG A 214 -1.30 -3.63 -19.86
C ARG A 214 -1.99 -2.51 -20.61
N PHE A 215 -1.31 -1.39 -20.75
CA PHE A 215 -1.80 -0.22 -21.46
C PHE A 215 -1.00 0.01 -22.73
N GLU A 216 -1.65 -0.06 -23.90
CA GLU A 216 -0.98 0.06 -25.21
C GLU A 216 -0.23 1.38 -25.40
N ILE A 217 -0.60 2.44 -24.66
CA ILE A 217 0.03 3.75 -24.76
C ILE A 217 1.53 3.70 -24.43
N PHE A 218 1.96 2.81 -23.54
CA PHE A 218 3.37 2.66 -23.17
C PHE A 218 4.20 1.99 -24.27
N ASP A 219 3.58 1.30 -25.23
CA ASP A 219 4.30 0.70 -26.36
C ASP A 219 4.52 1.69 -27.51
N ARG A 220 3.92 2.88 -27.44
CA ARG A 220 4.02 3.88 -28.50
C ARG A 220 5.44 4.47 -28.54
N PRO A 221 6.07 4.57 -29.73
CA PRO A 221 7.36 5.21 -29.86
C PRO A 221 7.35 6.63 -29.30
N GLY A 222 8.34 6.97 -28.46
CA GLY A 222 8.44 8.29 -27.83
C GLY A 222 7.53 8.50 -26.62
N CYS A 223 6.81 7.47 -26.16
CA CYS A 223 6.12 7.54 -24.87
C CYS A 223 7.13 7.85 -23.76
N GLN A 224 6.80 8.84 -22.93
CA GLN A 224 7.54 9.17 -21.71
C GLN A 224 6.62 8.93 -20.53
N ASP A 225 7.07 8.17 -19.55
CA ASP A 225 6.36 7.94 -18.31
C ASP A 225 7.01 8.74 -17.17
N THR A 226 6.18 9.26 -16.28
CA THR A 226 6.63 9.79 -14.98
C THR A 226 5.88 9.05 -13.90
N SER A 227 6.56 8.08 -13.30
CA SER A 227 6.01 7.22 -12.26
C SER A 227 6.63 7.55 -10.91
N THR A 228 5.80 7.77 -9.89
CA THR A 228 6.17 8.01 -8.48
C THR A 228 5.43 7.04 -7.56
N ILE A 229 5.89 6.91 -6.32
CA ILE A 229 5.25 6.11 -5.27
C ILE A 229 4.90 7.07 -4.14
N HIS A 230 3.67 6.96 -3.64
CA HIS A 230 3.19 7.72 -2.49
C HIS A 230 2.65 6.74 -1.45
N GLU A 231 3.19 6.80 -0.24
CA GLU A 231 2.63 6.09 0.91
C GLU A 231 1.64 7.00 1.63
N LEU A 232 0.40 6.53 1.74
CA LEU A 232 -0.70 7.30 2.29
C LEU A 232 -1.34 6.50 3.44
N PRO A 233 -1.66 7.13 4.58
CA PRO A 233 -2.12 6.44 5.79
C PRO A 233 -3.62 6.10 5.73
N TYR A 234 -4.10 5.61 4.59
CA TYR A 234 -5.50 5.22 4.37
C TYR A 234 -5.61 4.11 3.33
N ASP A 235 -6.76 3.44 3.31
CA ASP A 235 -7.02 2.34 2.39
C ASP A 235 -7.11 2.83 0.93
N HIS A 236 -6.66 1.98 0.00
CA HIS A 236 -6.68 2.25 -1.43
C HIS A 236 -8.08 2.57 -1.98
N SER A 237 -9.16 2.07 -1.37
CA SER A 237 -10.54 2.37 -1.79
C SER A 237 -10.86 3.86 -1.73
N ILE A 238 -10.28 4.60 -0.78
CA ILE A 238 -10.47 6.06 -0.67
C ILE A 238 -9.85 6.78 -1.86
N LEU A 239 -8.70 6.30 -2.35
CA LEU A 239 -8.08 6.86 -3.55
C LEU A 239 -8.89 6.52 -4.81
N LEU A 240 -9.45 5.29 -4.88
CA LEU A 240 -10.33 4.90 -5.98
C LEU A 240 -11.62 5.73 -5.99
N GLU A 241 -12.22 5.99 -4.84
CA GLU A 241 -13.37 6.87 -4.71
C GLU A 241 -13.04 8.29 -5.18
N ASN A 242 -11.92 8.85 -4.73
CA ASN A 242 -11.48 10.17 -5.19
C ASN A 242 -11.25 10.22 -6.71
N LEU A 243 -10.65 9.18 -7.30
CA LEU A 243 -10.42 9.10 -8.74
C LEU A 243 -11.73 9.03 -9.54
N MET A 244 -12.76 8.38 -8.98
CA MET A 244 -14.06 8.19 -9.62
C MET A 244 -15.03 9.36 -9.42
N ASP A 245 -14.74 10.30 -8.53
CA ASP A 245 -15.59 11.45 -8.23
C ASP A 245 -15.15 12.71 -9.02
N PRO A 246 -15.76 13.07 -10.16
CA PRO A 246 -15.40 14.31 -10.84
C PRO A 246 -15.86 15.58 -10.11
N ALA A 247 -16.73 15.49 -9.09
CA ALA A 247 -17.23 16.68 -8.40
C ALA A 247 -16.11 17.43 -7.66
N HIS A 248 -15.09 16.72 -7.19
CA HIS A 248 -13.95 17.34 -6.51
C HIS A 248 -13.02 18.09 -7.47
N VAL A 249 -13.07 17.83 -8.79
CA VAL A 249 -12.08 18.35 -9.74
C VAL A 249 -12.05 19.88 -9.75
N PRO A 250 -13.17 20.61 -10.00
CA PRO A 250 -13.20 22.07 -9.96
C PRO A 250 -12.80 22.67 -8.62
N ILE A 251 -13.05 21.95 -7.52
CA ILE A 251 -12.91 22.46 -6.15
C ILE A 251 -11.48 22.27 -5.62
N SER A 252 -10.96 21.06 -5.70
CA SER A 252 -9.70 20.66 -5.06
C SER A 252 -8.48 20.92 -5.93
N HIS A 253 -8.66 21.00 -7.25
CA HIS A 253 -7.57 21.29 -8.19
C HIS A 253 -7.51 22.77 -8.61
N ASP A 254 -8.44 23.62 -8.14
CA ASP A 254 -8.40 25.07 -8.35
C ASP A 254 -7.02 25.63 -7.96
N ARG A 255 -6.43 26.43 -8.86
CA ARG A 255 -5.10 27.06 -8.72
C ARG A 255 -3.91 26.11 -8.66
N THR A 256 -4.14 24.80 -8.64
CA THR A 256 -3.09 23.77 -8.76
C THR A 256 -2.97 23.30 -10.21
N ASP A 257 -4.11 23.17 -10.88
CA ASP A 257 -4.22 23.09 -12.34
C ASP A 257 -4.78 24.41 -12.87
N PHE A 258 -4.01 25.13 -13.69
CA PHE A 258 -4.43 26.42 -14.25
C PHE A 258 -5.57 26.33 -15.27
N SER A 259 -5.94 25.12 -15.71
CA SER A 259 -7.06 24.87 -16.62
C SER A 259 -8.39 24.62 -15.91
N VAL A 260 -8.37 24.42 -14.59
CA VAL A 260 -9.54 24.06 -13.78
C VAL A 260 -9.86 25.21 -12.82
N LYS A 261 -11.13 25.64 -12.77
CA LYS A 261 -11.56 26.70 -11.86
C LYS A 261 -12.70 26.26 -10.97
N ARG A 262 -12.69 26.78 -9.75
CA ARG A 262 -13.77 26.56 -8.78
C ARG A 262 -15.15 26.99 -9.28
N GLU A 263 -15.20 28.04 -10.10
CA GLU A 263 -16.45 28.57 -10.68
C GLU A 263 -17.13 27.61 -11.66
N ASP A 264 -16.40 26.61 -12.17
CA ASP A 264 -16.92 25.59 -13.10
C ASP A 264 -17.65 24.45 -12.37
N ALA A 265 -17.71 24.46 -11.03
CA ALA A 265 -18.42 23.46 -10.25
C ALA A 265 -19.94 23.53 -10.54
N ALA A 266 -20.50 22.41 -10.99
CA ALA A 266 -21.91 22.31 -11.37
C ALA A 266 -22.50 20.95 -10.98
N ALA A 267 -23.83 20.84 -11.10
CA ALA A 267 -24.51 19.56 -10.95
C ALA A 267 -24.05 18.58 -12.03
N LEU A 268 -23.70 17.35 -11.62
CA LEU A 268 -23.23 16.31 -12.51
C LEU A 268 -24.39 15.34 -12.83
N PHE A 269 -24.58 15.05 -14.12
CA PHE A 269 -25.58 14.10 -14.59
C PHE A 269 -24.87 12.89 -15.20
N PHE A 270 -25.01 11.74 -14.55
CA PHE A 270 -24.45 10.47 -15.02
C PHE A 270 -25.57 9.49 -15.33
N GLU A 271 -25.64 9.04 -16.56
CA GLU A 271 -26.54 7.96 -16.97
C GLU A 271 -25.77 6.63 -16.88
N VAL A 272 -26.19 5.74 -15.99
CA VAL A 272 -25.64 4.38 -15.90
C VAL A 272 -26.20 3.54 -17.05
N THR A 273 -25.33 3.05 -17.91
CA THR A 273 -25.70 2.22 -19.07
C THR A 273 -25.51 0.71 -18.80
N GLU A 274 -24.63 0.34 -17.88
CA GLU A 274 -24.32 -1.05 -17.56
C GLU A 274 -24.01 -1.23 -16.07
N ARG A 275 -24.44 -2.35 -15.48
CA ARG A 275 -24.02 -2.82 -14.16
C ARG A 275 -23.67 -4.31 -14.23
N THR A 276 -22.47 -4.67 -13.81
CA THR A 276 -21.97 -6.04 -13.74
C THR A 276 -21.36 -6.35 -12.37
N ASP A 277 -20.95 -7.60 -12.17
CA ASP A 277 -20.16 -8.00 -11.00
C ASP A 277 -18.75 -7.36 -10.97
N ARG A 278 -18.32 -6.75 -12.08
CA ARG A 278 -17.04 -6.03 -12.21
C ARG A 278 -17.16 -4.52 -12.06
N GLY A 279 -18.37 -3.97 -11.93
CA GLY A 279 -18.58 -2.54 -11.73
C GLY A 279 -19.77 -2.00 -12.51
N PHE A 280 -19.70 -0.74 -12.89
CA PHE A 280 -20.71 -0.08 -13.70
C PHE A 280 -20.07 0.76 -14.81
N ALA A 281 -20.80 0.95 -15.90
CA ALA A 281 -20.44 1.86 -16.97
C ALA A 281 -21.59 2.85 -17.20
N GLY A 282 -21.25 3.99 -17.77
CA GLY A 282 -22.20 5.05 -18.05
C GLY A 282 -21.55 6.21 -18.76
N GLN A 283 -22.33 7.26 -18.95
CA GLN A 283 -21.93 8.44 -19.71
C GLN A 283 -22.37 9.70 -18.97
N TRP A 284 -21.48 10.69 -18.95
CA TRP A 284 -21.79 12.02 -18.45
C TRP A 284 -22.63 12.74 -19.49
N VAL A 285 -23.79 13.26 -19.07
CA VAL A 285 -24.74 13.93 -19.94
C VAL A 285 -24.57 15.44 -19.76
N GLU A 286 -24.17 16.14 -20.82
CA GLU A 286 -24.24 17.60 -20.86
C GLU A 286 -25.71 18.02 -20.94
N LYS A 287 -26.11 18.98 -20.11
CA LYS A 287 -27.43 19.63 -20.21
C LYS A 287 -27.41 20.75 -21.23
#